data_AF-C3ZTH9-F1
#
_entry.id   AF-C3ZTH9-F1
#
_cell.length_a   1.000
_cell.length_b   1.000
_cell.length_c   1.000
_cell.angle_alpha   90.00
_cell.angle_beta   90.00
_cell.angle_gamma   90.00
#
_symmetry.space_group_name_H-M   'P 1'
#
loop_
_entity.id
_entity.type
_entity.pdbx_description
1 polymer ?
#
loop_
_entity_poly.entity_id
_entity_poly.type
_entity_poly.pdbx_seq_one_letter_code
_entity_poly.pdbx_strand_id
1 'polypeptide(L)'
;MAAILVSMDTVTLEDAEAGSLSWQLTDVVMQMEQFASTGAKLKELVRTTYNKSLQDQNFARVGARLCGEMATHEVDGVKLRSEVLTRLQEDYKKKESLHTSDQAVFLGFVTLLCELFVRTYRPNPGAERHSRMSALMGKVRDCALGKETSPFARCLIMEVVERHANNWEPLTQDVSDYYSSTLEKLLSEK
;
A
#
# COMPACT_ATOMS: atom_id res chain seq x y z
N MET A 1 8.49 -20.31 -9.63
CA MET A 1 8.31 -19.41 -8.47
C MET A 1 9.59 -18.95 -7.79
N ALA A 2 10.52 -19.82 -7.37
CA ALA A 2 11.71 -19.36 -6.61
C ALA A 2 12.53 -18.27 -7.34
N ALA A 3 12.78 -18.41 -8.65
CA ALA A 3 13.47 -17.39 -9.44
C ALA A 3 12.72 -16.05 -9.49
N ILE A 4 11.40 -16.09 -9.67
CA ILE A 4 10.55 -14.89 -9.71
C ILE A 4 10.56 -14.15 -8.37
N LEU A 5 10.57 -14.89 -7.25
CA LEU A 5 10.68 -14.29 -5.93
C LEU A 5 11.99 -13.53 -5.75
N VAL A 6 13.11 -14.11 -6.21
CA VAL A 6 14.41 -13.43 -6.19
C VAL A 6 14.39 -12.19 -7.07
N SER A 7 13.78 -12.25 -8.26
CA SER A 7 13.64 -11.06 -9.12
C SER A 7 12.69 -10.02 -8.53
N MET A 8 11.66 -10.42 -7.78
CA MET A 8 10.79 -9.48 -7.06
C MET A 8 11.56 -8.68 -6.00
N ASP A 9 12.60 -9.27 -5.39
CA ASP A 9 13.46 -8.60 -4.41
C ASP A 9 14.41 -7.56 -5.04
N THR A 10 14.59 -7.57 -6.36
CA THR A 10 15.42 -6.57 -7.05
C THR A 10 14.66 -5.30 -7.41
N VAL A 11 13.32 -5.30 -7.31
CA VAL A 11 12.48 -4.14 -7.60
C VAL A 11 12.41 -3.26 -6.36
N THR A 12 12.85 -2.01 -6.51
CA THR A 12 12.89 -1.04 -5.41
C THR A 12 11.54 -0.33 -5.24
N LEU A 13 11.40 0.42 -4.15
CA LEU A 13 10.26 1.33 -3.97
C LEU A 13 10.23 2.43 -5.04
N GLU A 14 11.39 2.96 -5.40
CA GLU A 14 11.53 3.98 -6.45
C GLU A 14 11.01 3.45 -7.80
N ASP A 15 11.32 2.20 -8.14
CA ASP A 15 10.79 1.52 -9.32
C ASP A 15 9.25 1.41 -9.29
N ALA A 16 8.67 1.14 -8.12
CA ALA A 16 7.23 0.96 -7.96
C ALA A 16 6.44 2.29 -8.00
N GLU A 17 7.08 3.38 -7.59
CA GLU A 17 6.53 4.74 -7.53
C GLU A 17 6.77 5.54 -8.83
N ALA A 18 7.71 5.09 -9.68
CA ALA A 18 7.98 5.72 -10.96
C ALA A 18 6.73 5.75 -11.88
N GLY A 19 6.50 6.88 -12.54
CA GLY A 19 5.39 7.06 -13.48
C GLY A 19 5.48 6.17 -14.73
N SER A 20 6.70 5.74 -15.10
CA SER A 20 6.96 4.76 -16.15
C SER A 20 7.45 3.43 -15.56
N LEU A 21 7.30 2.35 -16.32
CA LEU A 21 7.88 1.05 -15.95
C LEU A 21 9.41 1.14 -16.00
N SER A 22 10.08 0.74 -14.91
CA SER A 22 11.53 0.47 -14.95
C SER A 22 11.82 -0.85 -15.66
N TRP A 23 13.08 -1.05 -16.08
CA TRP A 23 13.47 -2.30 -16.73
C TRP A 23 13.36 -3.49 -15.77
N GLN A 24 13.66 -3.30 -14.48
CA GLN A 24 13.51 -4.32 -13.44
C GLN A 24 12.05 -4.73 -13.32
N LEU A 25 11.15 -3.75 -13.23
CA LEU A 25 9.73 -4.01 -13.09
C LEU A 25 9.17 -4.72 -14.34
N THR A 26 9.61 -4.29 -15.52
CA THR A 26 9.23 -4.92 -16.81
C THR A 26 9.69 -6.38 -16.87
N ASP A 27 10.94 -6.65 -16.49
CA ASP A 27 11.49 -8.00 -16.48
C ASP A 27 10.72 -8.92 -15.53
N VAL A 28 10.42 -8.47 -14.31
CA VAL A 28 9.62 -9.24 -13.35
C VAL A 28 8.22 -9.52 -13.89
N VAL A 29 7.55 -8.52 -14.48
CA VAL A 29 6.22 -8.72 -15.09
C VAL A 29 6.28 -9.76 -16.20
N MET A 30 7.27 -9.70 -17.10
CA MET A 30 7.44 -10.70 -18.16
C MET A 30 7.64 -12.12 -17.59
N GLN A 31 8.46 -12.26 -16.54
CA GLN A 31 8.64 -13.55 -15.88
C GLN A 31 7.35 -14.05 -15.21
N MET A 32 6.57 -13.15 -14.61
CA MET A 32 5.26 -13.45 -14.01
C MET A 32 4.27 -13.96 -15.06
N GLU A 33 4.18 -13.29 -16.23
CA GLU A 33 3.33 -13.70 -17.35
C GLU A 33 3.72 -15.08 -17.88
N GLN A 34 5.02 -15.31 -18.10
CA GLN A 34 5.53 -16.61 -18.57
C GLN A 34 5.26 -17.74 -17.58
N PHE A 35 5.36 -17.46 -16.27
CA PHE A 35 5.06 -18.45 -15.23
C PHE A 35 3.57 -18.72 -15.12
N ALA A 36 2.71 -17.71 -15.23
CA ALA A 36 1.26 -17.82 -15.14
C ALA A 36 0.62 -18.42 -16.41
N SER A 37 1.17 -19.55 -16.89
CA SER A 37 0.74 -20.26 -18.09
C SER A 37 -0.44 -21.21 -17.89
N THR A 38 -0.89 -21.40 -16.64
CA THR A 38 -2.11 -22.14 -16.30
C THR A 38 -2.84 -21.46 -15.14
N GLY A 39 -4.14 -21.72 -15.01
CA GLY A 39 -4.95 -21.19 -13.90
C GLY A 39 -4.38 -21.54 -12.52
N ALA A 40 -3.84 -22.75 -12.35
CA ALA A 40 -3.21 -23.17 -11.11
C ALA A 40 -1.95 -22.35 -10.78
N LYS A 41 -1.09 -22.11 -11.78
CA LYS A 41 0.12 -21.29 -11.61
C LYS A 41 -0.21 -19.82 -11.37
N LEU A 42 -1.25 -19.30 -12.01
CA LEU A 42 -1.73 -17.94 -11.75
C LEU A 42 -2.20 -17.78 -10.29
N LYS A 43 -2.96 -18.75 -9.76
CA LYS A 43 -3.37 -18.75 -8.34
C LYS A 43 -2.19 -18.84 -7.38
N GLU A 44 -1.19 -19.65 -7.72
CA GLU A 44 0.05 -19.77 -6.96
C GLU A 44 0.84 -18.46 -6.95
N LEU A 45 0.96 -17.83 -8.12
CA LEU A 45 1.62 -16.53 -8.29
C LEU A 45 0.94 -15.47 -7.43
N VAL A 46 -0.39 -15.31 -7.58
CA VAL A 46 -1.17 -14.33 -6.81
C VAL A 46 -1.04 -14.58 -5.31
N ARG A 47 -1.15 -15.83 -4.86
CA ARG A 47 -0.96 -16.19 -3.45
C ARG A 47 0.44 -15.78 -2.95
N THR A 48 1.47 -16.06 -3.74
CA THR A 48 2.86 -15.82 -3.34
C THR A 48 3.15 -14.32 -3.26
N THR A 49 2.76 -13.55 -4.28
CA THR A 49 2.90 -12.09 -4.28
C THR A 49 2.12 -11.47 -3.13
N TYR A 50 0.86 -11.87 -2.94
CA TYR A 50 0.01 -11.35 -1.86
C TYR A 50 0.61 -11.64 -0.48
N ASN A 51 1.03 -12.89 -0.22
CA ASN A 51 1.63 -13.25 1.06
C ASN A 51 2.94 -12.48 1.32
N LYS A 52 3.77 -12.28 0.30
CA LYS A 52 4.98 -11.47 0.45
C LYS A 52 4.64 -10.02 0.79
N SER A 53 3.62 -9.44 0.15
CA SER A 53 3.14 -8.08 0.46
C SER A 53 2.61 -7.93 1.88
N LEU A 54 2.09 -9.01 2.48
CA LEU A 54 1.69 -9.00 3.89
C LEU A 54 2.88 -9.03 4.85
N GLN A 55 3.97 -9.72 4.48
CA GLN A 55 5.13 -9.91 5.35
C GLN A 55 6.17 -8.79 5.23
N ASP A 56 6.17 -8.07 4.11
CA ASP A 56 7.15 -7.04 3.79
C ASP A 56 6.43 -5.76 3.35
N GLN A 57 6.47 -4.74 4.21
CA GLN A 57 5.77 -3.48 4.00
C GLN A 57 6.32 -2.69 2.81
N ASN A 58 7.62 -2.78 2.52
CA ASN A 58 8.21 -2.15 1.35
C ASN A 58 7.74 -2.87 0.09
N PHE A 59 7.71 -4.21 0.14
CA PHE A 59 7.18 -5.00 -0.96
C PHE A 59 5.67 -4.84 -1.15
N ALA A 60 4.89 -4.39 -0.17
CA ALA A 60 3.45 -4.18 -0.36
C ALA A 60 3.15 -3.21 -1.53
N ARG A 61 3.95 -2.14 -1.68
CA ARG A 61 3.83 -1.20 -2.81
C ARG A 61 4.25 -1.81 -4.13
N VAL A 62 5.37 -2.54 -4.13
CA VAL A 62 5.88 -3.28 -5.30
C VAL A 62 4.87 -4.33 -5.76
N GLY A 63 4.35 -5.14 -4.84
CA GLY A 63 3.36 -6.16 -5.09
C GLY A 63 2.06 -5.58 -5.66
N ALA A 64 1.61 -4.44 -5.14
CA ALA A 64 0.47 -3.72 -5.71
C ALA A 64 0.75 -3.23 -7.14
N ARG A 65 1.97 -2.74 -7.41
CA ARG A 65 2.40 -2.34 -8.76
C ARG A 65 2.35 -3.53 -9.71
N LEU A 66 3.00 -4.63 -9.36
CA LEU A 66 3.02 -5.87 -10.15
C LEU A 66 1.60 -6.40 -10.41
N CYS A 67 0.73 -6.40 -9.40
CA CYS A 67 -0.68 -6.79 -9.57
C CYS A 67 -1.45 -5.84 -10.51
N GLY A 68 -1.09 -4.56 -10.51
CA GLY A 68 -1.65 -3.55 -11.42
C GLY A 68 -1.26 -3.81 -12.87
N GLU A 69 0.02 -4.07 -13.14
CA GLU A 69 0.52 -4.39 -14.49
C GLU A 69 -0.09 -5.70 -15.01
N MET A 70 -0.21 -6.70 -14.14
CA MET A 70 -0.79 -8.01 -14.46
C MET A 70 -2.33 -8.02 -14.44
N ALA A 71 -3.01 -6.90 -14.21
CA ALA A 71 -4.43 -6.89 -13.85
C ALA A 71 -5.36 -7.47 -14.92
N THR A 72 -4.97 -7.41 -16.20
CA THR A 72 -5.70 -7.96 -17.35
C THR A 72 -5.33 -9.40 -17.67
N HIS A 73 -4.33 -9.97 -17.00
CA HIS A 73 -3.89 -11.34 -17.25
C HIS A 73 -4.97 -12.35 -16.86
N GLU A 74 -5.28 -13.24 -17.80
CA GLU A 74 -6.28 -14.28 -17.65
C GLU A 74 -5.78 -15.56 -18.33
N VAL A 75 -5.89 -16.69 -17.62
CA VAL A 75 -5.56 -18.00 -18.14
C VAL A 75 -6.53 -19.03 -17.56
N ASP A 76 -7.02 -19.94 -18.41
CA ASP A 76 -8.02 -20.95 -18.04
C ASP A 76 -9.28 -20.36 -17.36
N GLY A 77 -9.69 -19.16 -17.75
CA GLY A 77 -10.82 -18.42 -17.14
C GLY A 77 -10.55 -17.85 -15.74
N VAL A 78 -9.32 -18.02 -15.22
CA VAL A 78 -8.88 -17.42 -13.95
C VAL A 78 -8.32 -16.03 -14.25
N LYS A 79 -8.95 -15.01 -13.67
CA LYS A 79 -8.54 -13.61 -13.81
C LYS A 79 -7.69 -13.18 -12.63
N LEU A 80 -6.50 -12.63 -12.87
CA LEU A 80 -5.61 -12.18 -11.80
C LEU A 80 -6.30 -11.20 -10.85
N ARG A 81 -7.00 -10.21 -11.41
CA ARG A 81 -7.75 -9.21 -10.61
C ARG A 81 -8.75 -9.86 -9.67
N SER A 82 -9.46 -10.90 -10.10
CA SER A 82 -10.47 -11.57 -9.27
C SER A 82 -9.82 -12.35 -8.12
N GLU A 83 -8.68 -12.99 -8.39
CA GLU A 83 -7.94 -13.78 -7.40
C GLU A 83 -7.30 -12.90 -6.31
N VAL A 84 -6.77 -11.73 -6.69
CA VAL A 84 -6.24 -10.71 -5.76
C VAL A 84 -7.36 -10.14 -4.89
N LEU A 85 -8.48 -9.71 -5.50
CA LEU A 85 -9.61 -9.14 -4.76
C LEU A 85 -10.26 -10.14 -3.80
N THR A 86 -10.32 -11.42 -4.18
CA THR A 86 -10.86 -12.47 -3.32
C THR A 86 -10.06 -12.58 -2.01
N ARG A 87 -8.73 -12.66 -2.09
CA ARG A 87 -7.85 -12.68 -0.91
C ARG A 87 -7.98 -11.43 -0.06
N LEU A 88 -7.96 -10.28 -0.72
CA LEU A 88 -8.09 -8.99 -0.05
C LEU A 88 -9.41 -8.88 0.74
N GLN A 89 -10.51 -9.36 0.16
CA GLN A 89 -11.82 -9.39 0.82
C GLN A 89 -11.86 -10.40 1.97
N GLU A 90 -11.22 -11.56 1.85
CA GLU A 90 -11.11 -12.54 2.93
C GLU A 90 -10.37 -11.97 4.14
N ASP A 91 -9.27 -11.26 3.93
CA ASP A 91 -8.53 -10.60 5.01
C ASP A 91 -9.29 -9.39 5.58
N TYR A 92 -9.95 -8.61 4.73
CA TYR A 92 -10.76 -7.47 5.19
C TYR A 92 -11.90 -7.89 6.13
N LYS A 93 -12.52 -9.05 5.89
CA LYS A 93 -13.59 -9.61 6.75
C LYS A 93 -13.10 -10.00 8.14
N LYS A 94 -11.80 -10.29 8.30
CA LYS A 94 -11.19 -10.69 9.59
C LYS A 94 -10.13 -9.69 10.07
N LYS A 95 -10.16 -8.45 9.57
CA LYS A 95 -9.13 -7.42 9.83
C LYS A 95 -8.92 -7.12 11.31
N GLU A 96 -9.97 -7.21 12.14
CA GLU A 96 -9.87 -7.04 13.59
C GLU A 96 -9.05 -8.15 14.26
N SER A 97 -9.25 -9.40 13.82
CA SER A 97 -8.44 -10.53 14.26
C SER A 97 -7.00 -10.37 13.78
N LEU A 98 -6.80 -9.95 12.53
CA LEU A 98 -5.47 -9.75 11.94
C LEU A 98 -4.68 -8.66 12.68
N HIS A 99 -5.34 -7.53 12.98
CA HIS A 99 -4.78 -6.43 13.76
C HIS A 99 -4.30 -6.87 15.15
N THR A 100 -5.08 -7.75 15.79
CA THR A 100 -4.77 -8.21 17.15
C THR A 100 -3.68 -9.29 17.15
N SER A 101 -3.60 -10.11 16.10
CA SER A 101 -2.64 -11.23 16.04
C SER A 101 -1.23 -10.79 15.64
N ASP A 102 -1.10 -9.92 14.64
CA ASP A 102 0.19 -9.52 14.08
C ASP A 102 0.09 -8.12 13.48
N GLN A 103 0.68 -7.15 14.18
CA GLN A 103 0.62 -5.74 13.80
C GLN A 103 1.41 -5.45 12.51
N ALA A 104 2.53 -6.14 12.28
CA ALA A 104 3.35 -5.93 11.08
C ALA A 104 2.60 -6.44 9.84
N VAL A 105 1.99 -7.62 9.95
CA VAL A 105 1.16 -8.19 8.88
C VAL A 105 -0.08 -7.33 8.62
N PHE A 106 -0.71 -6.82 9.67
CA PHE A 106 -1.85 -5.91 9.51
C PHE A 106 -1.45 -4.62 8.77
N LEU A 107 -0.29 -4.04 9.09
CA LEU A 107 0.23 -2.88 8.36
C LEU A 107 0.53 -3.21 6.90
N GLY A 108 1.14 -4.38 6.61
CA GLY A 108 1.34 -4.86 5.24
C GLY A 108 0.02 -5.00 4.48
N PHE A 109 -1.02 -5.55 5.12
CA PHE A 109 -2.38 -5.63 4.58
C PHE A 109 -2.98 -4.25 4.28
N VAL A 110 -2.93 -3.31 5.23
CA VAL A 110 -3.46 -1.95 5.04
C VAL A 110 -2.71 -1.21 3.92
N THR A 111 -1.39 -1.31 3.87
CA THR A 111 -0.59 -0.74 2.78
C THR A 111 -1.01 -1.33 1.44
N LEU A 112 -1.06 -2.66 1.31
CA LEU A 112 -1.46 -3.32 0.06
C LEU A 112 -2.88 -2.91 -0.37
N LEU A 113 -3.83 -2.85 0.57
CA LEU A 113 -5.20 -2.41 0.32
C LEU A 113 -5.25 -0.99 -0.26
N CYS A 114 -4.53 -0.05 0.35
CA CYS A 114 -4.47 1.34 -0.09
C CYS A 114 -3.81 1.47 -1.48
N GLU A 115 -2.70 0.76 -1.71
CA GLU A 115 -1.99 0.80 -2.98
C GLU A 115 -2.80 0.19 -4.13
N LEU A 116 -3.45 -0.96 -3.89
CA LEU A 116 -4.39 -1.54 -4.85
C LEU A 116 -5.58 -0.61 -5.11
N PHE A 117 -6.09 0.07 -4.08
CA PHE A 117 -7.15 1.05 -4.25
C PHE A 117 -6.70 2.18 -5.18
N VAL A 118 -5.54 2.81 -4.97
CA VAL A 118 -5.04 3.88 -5.85
C VAL A 118 -4.97 3.43 -7.31
N ARG A 119 -4.55 2.20 -7.56
CA ARG A 119 -4.37 1.67 -8.92
C ARG A 119 -5.67 1.21 -9.59
N THR A 120 -6.65 0.81 -8.80
CA THR A 120 -7.86 0.15 -9.32
C THR A 120 -9.14 0.95 -9.10
N TYR A 121 -9.11 1.97 -8.25
CA TYR A 121 -10.24 2.82 -7.94
C TYR A 121 -10.54 3.73 -9.11
N ARG A 122 -11.80 3.67 -9.56
CA ARG A 122 -12.37 4.69 -10.43
C ARG A 122 -13.31 5.54 -9.59
N PRO A 123 -13.09 6.87 -9.48
CA PRO A 123 -13.94 7.71 -8.68
C PRO A 123 -15.38 7.65 -9.18
N ASN A 124 -16.31 7.31 -8.28
CA ASN A 124 -17.73 7.40 -8.57
C ASN A 124 -18.18 8.87 -8.40
N PRO A 125 -18.62 9.55 -9.47
CA PRO A 125 -19.20 10.89 -9.38
C PRO A 125 -20.56 10.81 -8.66
N GLY A 126 -20.53 10.90 -7.34
CA GLY A 126 -21.73 10.83 -6.49
C GLY A 126 -21.50 10.28 -5.09
N ALA A 127 -20.33 9.69 -4.81
CA ALA A 127 -20.02 9.21 -3.47
C ALA A 127 -19.79 10.38 -2.49
N GLU A 128 -20.48 10.37 -1.35
CA GLU A 128 -20.22 11.25 -0.19
C GLU A 128 -18.83 10.98 0.39
N ARG A 129 -17.82 11.58 -0.24
CA ARG A 129 -16.41 11.42 0.11
C ARG A 129 -15.99 12.42 1.19
N HIS A 130 -16.50 13.64 1.11
CA HIS A 130 -16.16 14.72 2.03
C HIS A 130 -16.60 14.40 3.46
N SER A 131 -17.84 13.93 3.67
CA SER A 131 -18.36 13.62 5.01
C SER A 131 -17.54 12.55 5.75
N ARG A 132 -17.22 11.42 5.07
CA ARG A 132 -16.41 10.34 5.65
C ARG A 132 -14.96 10.75 5.92
N MET A 133 -14.36 11.53 5.02
CA MET A 133 -13.01 12.05 5.22
C MET A 133 -12.96 13.03 6.39
N SER A 134 -13.91 13.97 6.47
CA SER A 134 -13.98 14.91 7.59
C SER A 134 -14.17 14.20 8.94
N ALA A 135 -14.99 13.15 9.00
CA ALA A 135 -15.16 12.34 10.19
C ALA A 135 -13.87 11.60 10.59
N LEU A 136 -13.14 11.04 9.61
CA LEU A 136 -11.83 10.42 9.84
C LEU A 136 -10.81 11.44 10.36
N MET A 137 -10.71 12.60 9.73
CA MET A 137 -9.81 13.67 10.15
C MET A 137 -10.17 14.26 11.51
N GLY A 138 -11.44 14.18 11.94
CA GLY A 138 -11.83 14.41 13.34
C GLY A 138 -11.08 13.47 14.29
N LYS A 139 -11.20 12.16 14.06
CA LYS A 139 -10.55 11.13 14.88
C LYS A 139 -9.02 11.22 14.86
N VAL A 140 -8.44 11.56 13.71
CA VAL A 140 -6.98 11.75 13.57
C VAL A 140 -6.51 12.93 14.43
N ARG A 141 -7.25 14.04 14.46
CA ARG A 141 -6.95 15.17 15.36
C ARG A 141 -7.10 14.79 16.82
N ASP A 142 -8.15 14.06 17.18
CA ASP A 142 -8.34 13.57 18.55
C ASP A 142 -7.18 12.67 18.98
N CYS A 143 -6.69 11.81 18.08
CA CYS A 143 -5.49 10.99 18.29
C CYS A 143 -4.24 11.85 18.52
N ALA A 144 -4.06 12.92 17.73
CA ALA A 144 -2.96 13.86 17.90
C ALA A 144 -2.95 14.51 19.28
N LEU A 145 -4.11 14.69 19.92
CA LEU A 145 -4.27 15.30 21.25
C LEU A 145 -4.15 14.28 22.40
N GLY A 146 -4.23 12.98 22.10
CA GLY A 146 -4.16 11.91 23.10
C GLY A 146 -2.85 11.90 23.89
N LYS A 147 -2.91 11.53 25.17
CA LYS A 147 -1.72 11.49 26.06
C LYS A 147 -0.74 10.39 25.69
N GLU A 148 -1.25 9.27 25.16
CA GLU A 148 -0.46 8.10 24.76
C GLU A 148 0.26 8.27 23.42
N THR A 149 -0.05 9.34 22.68
CA THR A 149 0.55 9.60 21.37
C THR A 149 1.95 10.18 21.55
N SER A 150 2.96 9.39 21.14
CA SER A 150 4.37 9.79 21.21
C SER A 150 4.65 11.08 20.41
N PRO A 151 5.70 11.84 20.76
CA PRO A 151 6.07 13.04 20.01
C PRO A 151 6.28 12.77 18.52
N PHE A 152 6.93 11.64 18.19
CA PHE A 152 7.16 11.21 16.81
C PHE A 152 5.85 10.96 16.05
N ALA A 153 4.95 10.17 16.63
CA ALA A 153 3.65 9.89 16.02
C ALA A 153 2.80 11.18 15.90
N ARG A 154 2.87 12.07 16.89
CA ARG A 154 2.17 13.35 16.87
C ARG A 154 2.67 14.25 15.75
N CYS A 155 3.98 14.30 15.52
CA CYS A 155 4.59 15.04 14.42
C CYS A 155 4.04 14.56 13.06
N LEU A 156 4.05 13.24 12.82
CA LEU A 156 3.50 12.64 11.61
C LEU A 156 2.00 12.92 11.43
N ILE A 157 1.22 12.82 12.51
CA ILE A 157 -0.22 13.09 12.47
C ILE A 157 -0.50 14.56 12.13
N MET A 158 0.25 15.48 12.73
CA MET A 158 0.08 16.92 12.50
C MET A 158 0.39 17.32 11.06
N GLU A 159 1.40 16.72 10.44
CA GLU A 159 1.68 16.94 9.00
C GLU A 159 0.47 16.55 8.14
N VAL A 160 -0.16 15.41 8.41
CA VAL A 160 -1.35 14.95 7.68
C VAL A 160 -2.54 15.88 7.94
N VAL A 161 -2.72 16.36 9.16
CA VAL A 161 -3.78 17.31 9.52
C VAL A 161 -3.60 18.64 8.78
N GLU A 162 -2.38 19.16 8.68
CA GLU A 162 -2.08 20.38 7.95
C GLU A 162 -2.27 20.21 6.44
N ARG A 163 -1.83 19.08 5.86
CA ARG A 163 -2.10 18.76 4.45
C ARG A 163 -3.59 18.74 4.15
N HIS A 164 -4.39 18.11 5.01
CA HIS A 164 -5.86 18.12 4.84
C HIS A 164 -6.44 19.53 4.94
N ALA A 165 -5.96 20.38 5.86
CA ALA A 165 -6.37 21.78 5.96
C ALA A 165 -5.99 22.59 4.72
N ASN A 166 -4.90 22.21 4.05
CA ASN A 166 -4.44 22.77 2.78
C ASN A 166 -5.04 22.07 1.54
N ASN A 167 -6.22 21.45 1.66
CA ASN A 167 -6.90 20.74 0.56
C ASN A 167 -6.08 19.63 -0.11
N TRP A 168 -5.17 18.99 0.63
CA TRP A 168 -4.21 17.99 0.14
C TRP A 168 -3.16 18.52 -0.83
N GLU A 169 -3.09 19.84 -1.03
CA GLU A 169 -2.00 20.46 -1.79
C GLU A 169 -0.68 20.37 -1.01
N PRO A 170 0.47 20.33 -1.70
CA PRO A 170 1.78 20.38 -1.05
C PRO A 170 1.88 21.54 -0.05
N LEU A 171 2.44 21.27 1.12
CA LEU A 171 2.73 22.30 2.11
C LEU A 171 3.85 23.22 1.59
N THR A 172 3.97 24.42 2.15
CA THR A 172 5.08 25.29 1.84
C THR A 172 6.42 24.65 2.23
N GLN A 173 7.52 25.10 1.61
CA GLN A 173 8.84 24.56 1.90
C GLN A 173 9.19 24.72 3.38
N ASP A 174 8.95 25.89 3.96
CA ASP A 174 9.24 26.17 5.38
C ASP A 174 8.54 25.20 6.34
N VAL A 175 7.27 24.86 6.05
CA VAL A 175 6.50 23.93 6.86
C VAL A 175 7.00 22.50 6.67
N SER A 176 7.32 22.11 5.43
CA SER A 176 7.89 20.80 5.12
C SER A 176 9.25 20.60 5.79
N ASP A 177 10.09 21.64 5.83
CA ASP A 177 11.40 21.65 6.48
C ASP A 177 11.25 21.54 8.01
N TYR A 178 10.24 22.20 8.59
CA TYR A 178 9.93 22.07 10.02
C TYR A 178 9.62 20.63 10.40
N TYR A 179 8.72 19.96 9.66
CA TYR A 179 8.34 18.57 9.93
C TYR A 179 9.53 17.62 9.74
N SER A 180 10.27 17.76 8.65
CA SER A 180 11.44 16.93 8.35
C SER A 180 12.52 17.06 9.43
N SER A 181 12.90 18.29 9.77
CA SER A 181 13.90 18.57 10.82
C SER A 181 13.45 18.05 12.20
N THR A 182 12.17 18.18 12.50
CA THR A 182 11.60 17.70 13.78
C THR A 182 11.61 16.18 13.85
N LEU A 183 11.25 15.49 12.76
CA LEU A 183 11.28 14.03 12.69
C LEU A 183 12.71 13.49 12.80
N GLU A 184 13.67 14.10 12.11
CA GLU A 184 15.09 13.74 12.22
C GLU A 184 15.59 13.85 13.66
N LYS A 185 15.29 14.97 14.34
CA LYS A 185 15.62 15.15 15.74
C LYS A 185 14.99 14.06 16.62
N LEU A 186 13.70 13.80 16.46
CA LEU A 186 12.97 12.80 17.26
C LEU A 186 13.43 11.36 16.98
N LEU A 187 13.97 11.08 15.80
CA LEU A 187 14.60 9.79 15.48
C LEU A 187 15.96 9.66 16.16
N SER A 188 16.74 10.74 16.24
CA SER A 188 18.06 10.74 16.90
C SER A 188 18.00 10.62 18.43
N GLU A 189 16.84 10.89 19.02
CA GLU A 189 16.60 10.82 20.47
C GLU A 189 16.12 9.43 20.95
N LYS A 190 15.99 8.45 20.04
CA LYS A 190 15.64 7.04 20.33
C LYS A 190 16.88 6.16 20.48
#